data_AF-A0A7S1WSF0-F1
#
_entry.id   AF-A0A7S1WSF0-F1
#
_cell.length_a   1.000
_cell.length_b   1.000
_cell.length_c   1.000
_cell.angle_alpha   90.00
_cell.angle_beta   90.00
_cell.angle_gamma   90.00
#
_symmetry.space_group_name_H-M   'P 1'
#
loop_
_entity.id
_entity.type
_entity.pdbx_description
1 polymer ?
#
loop_
_entity_poly.entity_id
_entity_poly.type
_entity_poly.pdbx_seq_one_letter_code
_entity_poly.pdbx_strand_id
1 'polypeptide(L)'
;QPGIEFPRLQSKCRAITQQGKAVASSLAERLGSLQSEAVSLSLDVLRALAAKSGDVAKPAALFAELAQGKDTISSERFGELMASGSPPVPKEQVQLAFKKLAPHGLTCQGLVIALANYRKVLRDISLSAEFDLKSERLRKLETGELLEVLEGPKEDTNLNLERVRCRAVQDGCCGWVTVKSNAGVHYLEKAEKPFLWC
;
A
#
# COMPACT_ATOMS: atom_id res chain seq x y z
N GLN A 1 43.80 40.08 -14.08
CA GLN A 1 44.82 39.03 -14.28
C GLN A 1 44.12 37.71 -14.59
N PRO A 2 44.45 37.03 -15.71
CA PRO A 2 43.73 35.83 -16.18
C PRO A 2 43.80 34.62 -15.22
N GLY A 3 44.79 34.56 -14.31
CA GLY A 3 44.95 33.44 -13.36
C GLY A 3 43.90 33.34 -12.24
N ILE A 4 43.13 34.40 -11.96
CA ILE A 4 42.15 34.42 -10.85
C ILE A 4 40.71 34.20 -11.35
N GLU A 5 40.43 34.54 -12.61
CA GLU A 5 39.10 34.45 -13.20
C GLU A 5 38.66 32.99 -13.44
N PHE A 6 39.59 32.12 -13.87
CA PHE A 6 39.28 30.72 -14.14
C PHE A 6 38.91 29.92 -12.85
N PRO A 7 39.65 30.01 -11.73
CA PRO A 7 39.24 29.39 -10.47
C PRO A 7 37.91 29.93 -9.94
N ARG A 8 37.65 31.24 -10.09
CA ARG A 8 36.36 31.85 -9.73
C ARG A 8 35.22 31.25 -10.56
N LEU A 9 35.39 31.13 -11.87
CA LEU A 9 34.39 30.49 -12.74
C LEU A 9 34.18 29.02 -12.37
N GLN A 10 35.25 28.27 -12.11
CA GLN A 10 35.17 26.86 -11.70
C GLN A 10 34.40 26.71 -10.37
N SER A 11 34.63 27.59 -9.39
CA SER A 11 33.89 27.59 -8.13
C SER A 11 32.40 27.89 -8.33
N LYS A 12 32.05 28.84 -9.19
CA LYS A 12 30.66 29.16 -9.56
C LYS A 12 29.98 27.98 -10.24
N CYS A 13 30.64 27.34 -11.21
CA CYS A 13 30.11 26.14 -11.87
C CYS A 13 29.87 24.99 -10.88
N ARG A 14 30.80 24.76 -9.94
CA ARG A 14 30.63 23.75 -8.88
C ARG A 14 29.44 24.07 -7.98
N ALA A 15 29.29 25.33 -7.56
CA ALA A 15 28.18 25.76 -6.72
C ALA A 15 26.83 25.57 -7.43
N ILE A 16 26.70 26.01 -8.68
CA ILE A 16 25.48 25.81 -9.48
C ILE A 16 25.18 24.32 -9.67
N THR A 17 26.21 23.50 -9.95
CA THR A 17 26.03 22.05 -10.08
C THR A 17 25.54 21.42 -8.78
N GLN A 18 26.10 21.82 -7.64
CA GLN A 18 25.68 21.33 -6.31
C GLN A 18 24.25 21.73 -6.00
N GLN A 19 23.87 22.98 -6.29
CA GLN A 19 22.50 23.46 -6.17
C GLN A 19 21.55 22.67 -7.07
N GLY A 20 21.92 22.45 -8.34
CA GLY A 20 21.11 21.66 -9.28
C GLY A 20 20.91 20.23 -8.80
N LYS A 21 21.95 19.58 -8.25
CA LYS A 21 21.84 18.26 -7.64
C LYS A 21 20.91 18.24 -6.43
N ALA A 22 21.00 19.22 -5.55
CA ALA A 22 20.14 19.32 -4.37
C ALA A 22 18.66 19.54 -4.73
N VAL A 23 18.38 20.37 -5.74
CA VAL A 23 17.01 20.55 -6.25
C VAL A 23 16.49 19.27 -6.90
N ALA A 24 17.32 18.60 -7.71
CA ALA A 24 16.94 17.35 -8.36
C ALA A 24 16.65 16.22 -7.35
N SER A 25 17.46 16.09 -6.29
CA SER A 25 17.22 15.10 -5.23
C SER A 25 15.93 15.41 -4.48
N SER A 26 15.71 16.67 -4.10
CA SER A 26 14.47 17.09 -3.42
C SER A 26 13.22 16.84 -4.27
N LEU A 27 13.30 17.10 -5.58
CA LEU A 27 12.20 16.82 -6.50
C LEU A 27 11.95 15.32 -6.65
N ALA A 28 13.02 14.52 -6.75
CA ALA A 28 12.92 13.07 -6.88
C ALA A 28 12.25 12.44 -5.64
N GLU A 29 12.61 12.90 -4.43
CA GLU A 29 11.99 12.47 -3.18
C GLU A 29 10.49 12.80 -3.14
N ARG A 30 10.11 14.03 -3.49
CA ARG A 30 8.71 14.46 -3.54
C ARG A 30 7.91 13.70 -4.61
N LEU A 31 8.49 13.45 -5.77
CA LEU A 31 7.85 12.65 -6.81
C LEU A 31 7.66 11.21 -6.35
N GLY A 32 8.66 10.64 -5.66
CA GLY A 32 8.58 9.32 -5.06
C GLY A 32 7.45 9.22 -4.03
N SER A 33 7.33 10.20 -3.12
CA SER A 33 6.26 10.22 -2.13
C SER A 33 4.88 10.32 -2.78
N LEU A 34 4.70 11.22 -3.75
CA LEU A 34 3.44 11.36 -4.50
C LEU A 34 3.06 10.07 -5.27
N GLN A 35 4.05 9.41 -5.88
CA GLN A 35 3.81 8.11 -6.54
C GLN A 35 3.40 7.03 -5.53
N SER A 36 4.06 6.97 -4.37
CA SER A 36 3.72 5.99 -3.34
C SER A 36 2.31 6.19 -2.77
N GLU A 37 1.91 7.45 -2.58
CA GLU A 37 0.57 7.82 -2.12
C GLU A 37 -0.49 7.45 -3.18
N ALA A 38 -0.25 7.82 -4.44
CA ALA A 38 -1.13 7.47 -5.55
C ALA A 38 -1.31 5.95 -5.69
N VAL A 39 -0.22 5.19 -5.61
CA VAL A 39 -0.26 3.72 -5.63
C VAL A 39 -1.06 3.19 -4.43
N SER A 40 -0.80 3.70 -3.23
CA SER A 40 -1.51 3.29 -2.00
C SER A 40 -3.03 3.52 -2.14
N LEU A 41 -3.46 4.68 -2.62
CA LEU A 41 -4.87 5.00 -2.82
C LEU A 41 -5.52 4.08 -3.87
N SER A 42 -4.83 3.85 -4.99
CA SER A 42 -5.33 2.93 -6.02
C SER A 42 -5.44 1.49 -5.51
N LEU A 43 -4.48 1.02 -4.71
CA LEU A 43 -4.54 -0.31 -4.11
C LEU A 43 -5.69 -0.44 -3.11
N ASP A 44 -5.97 0.60 -2.32
CA ASP A 44 -7.11 0.60 -1.40
C ASP A 44 -8.43 0.46 -2.15
N VAL A 45 -8.59 1.15 -3.28
CA VAL A 45 -9.77 0.99 -4.17
C VAL A 45 -9.87 -0.44 -4.70
N LEU A 46 -8.78 -1.01 -5.25
CA LEU A 46 -8.78 -2.38 -5.76
C LEU A 46 -9.12 -3.41 -4.66
N ARG A 47 -8.60 -3.23 -3.44
CA ARG A 47 -8.90 -4.09 -2.29
C ARG A 47 -10.34 -3.94 -1.82
N ALA A 48 -10.89 -2.73 -1.85
CA ALA A 48 -12.30 -2.50 -1.54
C ALA A 48 -13.23 -3.19 -2.56
N LEU A 49 -12.86 -3.18 -3.84
CA LEU A 49 -13.58 -3.93 -4.88
C LEU A 49 -13.48 -5.45 -4.66
N ALA A 50 -12.29 -5.94 -4.28
CA ALA A 50 -12.08 -7.34 -3.93
C ALA A 50 -12.91 -7.78 -2.69
N ALA A 51 -13.06 -6.88 -1.71
CA ALA A 51 -13.86 -7.15 -0.51
C ALA A 51 -15.37 -7.24 -0.83
N LYS A 52 -15.88 -6.38 -1.73
CA LYS A 52 -17.30 -6.37 -2.12
C LYS A 52 -17.74 -7.58 -2.92
N SER A 53 -16.86 -8.11 -3.77
CA SER A 53 -17.12 -9.33 -4.53
C SER A 53 -17.14 -10.59 -3.65
N GLY A 54 -16.83 -10.47 -2.34
CA GLY A 54 -16.81 -11.59 -1.39
C GLY A 54 -15.67 -12.58 -1.65
N ASP A 55 -14.79 -12.28 -2.61
CA ASP A 55 -13.87 -13.24 -3.22
C ASP A 55 -12.42 -12.72 -3.19
N VAL A 56 -12.01 -12.05 -2.11
CA VAL A 56 -10.59 -11.71 -1.83
C VAL A 56 -9.69 -12.95 -1.98
N ALA A 57 -10.24 -14.15 -1.75
CA ALA A 57 -9.60 -15.44 -1.93
C ALA A 57 -9.50 -15.95 -3.39
N LYS A 58 -10.16 -15.30 -4.36
CA LYS A 58 -10.10 -15.67 -5.80
C LYS A 58 -9.74 -14.47 -6.70
N PRO A 59 -8.47 -14.03 -6.69
CA PRO A 59 -8.01 -12.90 -7.51
C PRO A 59 -8.27 -13.06 -9.02
N ALA A 60 -8.31 -14.31 -9.52
CA ALA A 60 -8.57 -14.59 -10.93
C ALA A 60 -10.01 -14.27 -11.36
N ALA A 61 -10.99 -14.54 -10.49
CA ALA A 61 -12.39 -14.22 -10.77
C ALA A 61 -12.61 -12.71 -10.78
N LEU A 62 -12.06 -12.01 -9.78
CA LEU A 62 -12.05 -10.55 -9.75
C LEU A 62 -11.35 -9.96 -10.98
N PHE A 63 -10.22 -10.53 -11.39
CA PHE A 63 -9.53 -10.08 -12.61
C PHE A 63 -10.43 -10.20 -13.84
N ALA A 64 -11.08 -11.35 -14.04
CA ALA A 64 -11.97 -11.57 -15.19
C ALA A 64 -13.13 -10.57 -15.23
N GLU A 65 -13.70 -10.23 -14.08
CA GLU A 65 -14.74 -9.21 -13.94
C GLU A 65 -14.20 -7.81 -14.30
N LEU A 66 -13.08 -7.41 -13.70
CA LEU A 66 -12.51 -6.07 -13.89
C LEU A 66 -11.97 -5.85 -15.31
N ALA A 67 -11.38 -6.89 -15.91
CA ALA A 67 -10.80 -6.88 -17.25
C ALA A 67 -11.84 -7.05 -18.37
N GLN A 68 -13.10 -7.39 -18.04
CA GLN A 68 -14.19 -7.56 -19.00
C GLN A 68 -13.83 -8.52 -20.15
N GLY A 69 -13.16 -9.64 -19.81
CA GLY A 69 -12.75 -10.67 -20.78
C GLY A 69 -11.46 -10.36 -21.56
N LYS A 70 -10.73 -9.30 -21.24
CA LYS A 70 -9.40 -9.01 -21.81
C LYS A 70 -8.28 -9.62 -20.97
N ASP A 71 -7.11 -9.83 -21.58
CA ASP A 71 -5.92 -10.38 -20.92
C ASP A 71 -5.25 -9.39 -19.94
N THR A 72 -5.55 -8.10 -20.08
CA THR A 72 -5.02 -7.01 -19.26
C THR A 72 -6.06 -5.93 -18.99
N ILE A 73 -6.04 -5.34 -17.80
CA ILE A 73 -6.79 -4.12 -17.50
C ILE A 73 -5.98 -2.93 -18.06
N SER A 74 -6.57 -2.21 -19.02
CA SER A 74 -5.95 -1.05 -19.69
C SER A 74 -5.91 0.19 -18.80
N SER A 75 -5.16 1.21 -19.22
CA SER A 75 -5.06 2.48 -18.47
C SER A 75 -6.41 3.18 -18.36
N GLU A 76 -7.25 3.12 -19.40
CA GLU A 76 -8.58 3.74 -19.39
C GLU A 76 -9.48 3.01 -18.39
N ARG A 77 -9.52 1.68 -18.46
CA ARG A 77 -10.33 0.86 -17.55
C ARG A 77 -9.89 1.03 -16.11
N PHE A 78 -8.59 1.05 -15.86
CA PHE A 78 -8.05 1.33 -14.54
C PHE A 78 -8.52 2.70 -14.01
N GLY A 79 -8.52 3.74 -14.85
CA GLY A 79 -9.02 5.06 -14.47
C GLY A 79 -10.51 5.09 -14.13
N GLU A 80 -11.34 4.35 -14.85
CA GLU A 80 -12.77 4.19 -14.52
C GLU A 80 -12.98 3.52 -13.16
N LEU A 81 -12.19 2.48 -12.87
CA LEU A 81 -12.24 1.79 -11.58
C LEU A 81 -11.83 2.73 -10.44
N MET A 82 -10.80 3.54 -10.65
CA MET A 82 -10.34 4.51 -9.66
C MET A 82 -11.33 5.67 -9.44
N ALA A 83 -12.05 6.09 -10.49
CA ALA A 83 -13.07 7.13 -10.39
C ALA A 83 -14.36 6.64 -9.72
N SER A 84 -14.70 5.36 -9.89
CA SER A 84 -15.85 4.71 -9.24
C SER A 84 -15.54 4.19 -7.83
N GLY A 85 -14.27 4.17 -7.44
CA GLY A 85 -13.80 3.81 -6.10
C GLY A 85 -14.23 4.79 -5.01
N SER A 86 -14.16 4.35 -3.76
CA SER A 86 -14.35 5.21 -2.59
C SER A 86 -13.14 5.09 -1.67
N PRO A 87 -12.36 6.18 -1.43
CA PRO A 87 -12.49 7.49 -2.08
C PRO A 87 -12.05 7.46 -3.57
N PRO A 88 -12.60 8.35 -4.42
CA PRO A 88 -12.17 8.45 -5.81
C PRO A 88 -10.75 9.02 -5.90
N VAL A 89 -9.93 8.43 -6.77
CA VAL A 89 -8.53 8.86 -6.95
C VAL A 89 -8.45 9.94 -8.04
N PRO A 90 -7.78 11.08 -7.79
CA PRO A 90 -7.58 12.13 -8.80
C PRO A 90 -6.89 11.62 -10.06
N LYS A 91 -7.27 12.14 -11.23
CA LYS A 91 -6.80 11.66 -12.54
C LYS A 91 -5.27 11.67 -12.67
N GLU A 92 -4.60 12.69 -12.12
CA GLU A 92 -3.15 12.83 -12.13
C GLU A 92 -2.48 11.70 -11.32
N GLN A 93 -3.07 11.34 -10.18
CA GLN A 93 -2.61 10.25 -9.33
C GLN A 93 -2.89 8.89 -9.98
N VAL A 94 -4.02 8.71 -10.67
CA VAL A 94 -4.33 7.48 -11.41
C VAL A 94 -3.24 7.17 -12.44
N GLN A 95 -2.82 8.15 -13.23
CA GLN A 95 -1.77 7.95 -14.23
C GLN A 95 -0.42 7.58 -13.60
N LEU A 96 -0.05 8.23 -12.50
CA LEU A 96 1.16 7.91 -11.76
C LEU A 96 1.11 6.49 -11.16
N ALA A 97 -0.01 6.13 -10.55
CA ALA A 97 -0.23 4.82 -9.97
C ALA A 97 -0.17 3.72 -11.04
N PHE A 98 -0.87 3.91 -12.16
CA PHE A 98 -0.89 2.96 -13.27
C PHE A 98 0.50 2.74 -13.87
N LYS A 99 1.26 3.83 -14.12
CA LYS A 99 2.63 3.73 -14.63
C LYS A 99 3.55 2.93 -13.72
N LYS A 100 3.32 2.97 -12.40
CA LYS A 100 4.13 2.24 -11.41
C LYS A 100 3.66 0.80 -11.20
N LEU A 101 2.35 0.57 -11.12
CA LEU A 101 1.75 -0.74 -10.87
C LEU A 101 1.70 -1.63 -12.12
N ALA A 102 1.46 -1.04 -13.27
CA ALA A 102 1.01 -1.73 -14.47
C ALA A 102 1.48 -1.01 -15.76
N PRO A 103 2.79 -0.78 -15.96
CA PRO A 103 3.32 -0.01 -17.08
C PRO A 103 2.93 -0.55 -18.47
N HIS A 104 2.59 -1.84 -18.56
CA HIS A 104 2.18 -2.53 -19.79
C HIS A 104 0.75 -3.10 -19.72
N GLY A 105 -0.06 -2.60 -18.79
CA GLY A 105 -1.36 -3.20 -18.46
C GLY A 105 -1.30 -4.06 -17.20
N LEU A 106 -2.36 -4.03 -16.41
CA LEU A 106 -2.43 -4.80 -15.17
C LEU A 106 -2.90 -6.21 -15.53
N THR A 107 -2.03 -7.19 -15.35
CA THR A 107 -2.31 -8.62 -15.61
C THR A 107 -2.97 -9.26 -14.39
N CYS A 108 -3.50 -10.48 -14.54
CA CYS A 108 -4.02 -11.25 -13.40
C CYS A 108 -2.95 -11.45 -12.31
N GLN A 109 -1.73 -11.80 -12.70
CA GLN A 109 -0.61 -11.96 -11.76
C GLN A 109 -0.25 -10.62 -11.09
N GLY A 110 -0.22 -9.53 -11.86
CA GLY A 110 -0.01 -8.19 -11.34
C GLY A 110 -1.08 -7.79 -10.32
N LEU A 111 -2.35 -8.12 -10.58
CA LEU A 111 -3.46 -7.89 -9.66
C LEU A 111 -3.29 -8.70 -8.36
N VAL A 112 -2.94 -9.98 -8.44
CA VAL A 112 -2.67 -10.82 -7.25
C VAL A 112 -1.59 -10.17 -6.38
N ILE A 113 -0.48 -9.74 -6.99
CA ILE A 113 0.62 -9.10 -6.27
C ILE A 113 0.18 -7.76 -5.66
N ALA A 114 -0.58 -6.96 -6.41
CA ALA A 114 -1.10 -5.66 -5.99
C ALA A 114 -2.07 -5.77 -4.80
N LEU A 115 -2.91 -6.80 -4.79
CA LEU A 115 -3.91 -7.00 -3.73
C LEU A 115 -3.29 -7.44 -2.40
N ALA A 116 -2.10 -8.05 -2.42
CA ALA A 116 -1.40 -8.45 -1.21
C ALA A 116 -1.29 -7.26 -0.24
N ASN A 117 -1.81 -7.45 0.97
CA ASN A 117 -2.02 -6.37 1.93
C ASN A 117 -1.26 -6.69 3.21
N TYR A 118 -0.08 -6.08 3.36
CA TYR A 118 0.75 -6.29 4.53
C TYR A 118 0.62 -5.13 5.51
N ARG A 119 0.67 -5.47 6.80
CA ARG A 119 0.65 -4.54 7.92
C ARG A 119 1.82 -4.82 8.84
N LYS A 120 2.36 -3.77 9.43
CA LYS A 120 3.38 -3.86 10.48
C LYS A 120 2.76 -3.49 11.81
N VAL A 121 3.09 -4.27 12.84
CA VAL A 121 2.67 -4.01 14.22
C VAL A 121 3.48 -2.83 14.78
N LEU A 122 2.78 -1.77 15.17
CA LEU A 122 3.35 -0.59 15.81
C LEU A 122 3.50 -0.75 17.31
N ARG A 123 2.55 -1.47 17.91
CA ARG A 123 2.46 -1.68 19.36
C ARG A 123 2.04 -3.12 19.62
N ASP A 124 2.69 -3.72 20.60
CA ASP A 124 2.31 -4.99 21.18
C ASP A 124 0.79 -5.15 21.33
N ILE A 125 0.22 -6.17 20.71
CA ILE A 125 -1.24 -6.40 20.68
C ILE A 125 -1.57 -7.89 20.66
N SER A 126 -2.71 -8.27 21.25
CA SER A 126 -3.17 -9.67 21.22
C SER A 126 -3.82 -10.04 19.89
N LEU A 127 -3.52 -11.24 19.40
CA LEU A 127 -4.21 -11.91 18.30
C LEU A 127 -5.31 -12.80 18.88
N SER A 128 -6.55 -12.55 18.51
CA SER A 128 -7.72 -13.35 18.92
C SER A 128 -8.05 -14.42 17.89
N ALA A 129 -8.65 -15.53 18.29
CA ALA A 129 -9.11 -16.57 17.37
C ALA A 129 -10.25 -16.10 16.47
N GLU A 130 -11.18 -15.33 17.04
CA GLU A 130 -12.39 -14.86 16.35
C GLU A 130 -12.52 -13.33 16.38
N PHE A 131 -13.52 -12.82 15.65
CA PHE A 131 -13.80 -11.39 15.55
C PHE A 131 -14.19 -10.77 16.91
N ASP A 132 -14.79 -11.55 17.81
CA ASP A 132 -15.10 -11.10 19.17
C ASP A 132 -13.80 -10.95 20.00
N LEU A 133 -13.65 -9.83 20.71
CA LEU A 133 -12.53 -9.60 21.63
C LEU A 133 -12.52 -10.54 22.84
N LYS A 134 -13.68 -11.12 23.19
CA LYS A 134 -13.81 -12.10 24.26
C LYS A 134 -13.39 -13.51 23.84
N SER A 135 -13.11 -13.72 22.55
CA SER A 135 -12.63 -15.01 22.07
C SER A 135 -11.23 -15.33 22.60
N GLU A 136 -10.83 -16.58 22.42
CA GLU A 136 -9.52 -17.08 22.84
C GLU A 136 -8.39 -16.22 22.27
N ARG A 137 -7.42 -15.88 23.13
CA ARG A 137 -6.19 -15.19 22.71
C ARG A 137 -5.21 -16.26 22.24
N LEU A 138 -4.91 -16.25 20.94
CA LEU A 138 -3.98 -17.20 20.34
C LEU A 138 -2.54 -16.90 20.78
N ARG A 139 -2.14 -15.63 20.63
CA ARG A 139 -0.83 -15.15 21.08
C ARG A 139 -0.76 -13.64 21.14
N LYS A 140 0.36 -13.12 21.64
CA LYS A 140 0.74 -11.72 21.54
C LYS A 140 1.55 -11.50 20.25
N LEU A 141 1.24 -10.43 19.53
CA LEU A 141 2.03 -9.89 18.43
C LEU A 141 2.94 -8.80 19.00
N GLU A 142 4.21 -8.82 18.64
CA GLU A 142 5.23 -7.86 19.08
C GLU A 142 5.37 -6.68 18.10
N THR A 143 5.74 -5.52 18.62
CA THR A 143 6.11 -4.38 17.77
C THR A 143 7.17 -4.77 16.75
N GLY A 144 6.89 -4.47 15.48
CA GLY A 144 7.77 -4.78 14.35
C GLY A 144 7.35 -6.01 13.55
N GLU A 145 6.49 -6.88 14.10
CA GLU A 145 5.99 -8.05 13.37
C GLU A 145 5.21 -7.65 12.11
N LEU A 146 5.32 -8.49 11.07
CA LEU A 146 4.60 -8.34 9.82
C LEU A 146 3.42 -9.29 9.74
N LEU A 147 2.30 -8.77 9.26
CA LEU A 147 1.03 -9.46 9.12
C LEU A 147 0.55 -9.33 7.67
N GLU A 148 0.02 -10.42 7.12
CA GLU A 148 -0.74 -10.40 5.87
C GLU A 148 -2.22 -10.34 6.19
N VAL A 149 -2.92 -9.29 5.75
CA VAL A 149 -4.36 -9.14 5.92
C VAL A 149 -5.07 -10.07 4.95
N LEU A 150 -5.86 -10.97 5.51
CA LEU A 150 -6.69 -11.93 4.77
C LEU A 150 -8.12 -11.42 4.60
N GLU A 151 -8.62 -10.66 5.58
CA GLU A 151 -10.01 -10.19 5.62
C GLU A 151 -10.13 -8.86 6.36
N GLY A 152 -11.08 -8.03 5.94
CA GLY A 152 -11.37 -6.74 6.56
C GLY A 152 -10.63 -5.57 5.88
N PRO A 153 -10.77 -4.35 6.44
CA PRO A 153 -11.24 -4.06 7.79
C PRO A 153 -12.74 -4.27 8.01
N LYS A 154 -13.10 -4.72 9.22
CA LYS A 154 -14.47 -4.79 9.72
C LYS A 154 -14.60 -3.95 10.98
N GLU A 155 -15.66 -3.16 11.06
CA GLU A 155 -15.98 -2.37 12.24
C GLU A 155 -16.77 -3.22 13.25
N ASP A 156 -16.29 -3.25 14.49
CA ASP A 156 -17.07 -3.71 15.64
C ASP A 156 -17.84 -2.51 16.18
N THR A 157 -19.11 -2.39 15.78
CA THR A 157 -19.98 -1.25 16.15
C THR A 157 -20.21 -1.16 17.66
N ASN A 158 -20.13 -2.29 18.39
CA ASN A 158 -20.36 -2.31 19.83
C ASN A 158 -19.18 -1.69 20.58
N LEU A 159 -17.96 -1.92 20.10
CA LEU A 159 -16.73 -1.50 20.76
C LEU A 159 -16.06 -0.29 20.05
N ASN A 160 -16.61 0.13 18.92
CA ASN A 160 -16.07 1.15 18.04
C ASN A 160 -14.59 0.87 17.68
N LEU A 161 -14.34 -0.35 17.23
CA LEU A 161 -13.00 -0.85 16.86
C LEU A 161 -12.97 -1.25 15.40
N GLU A 162 -11.84 -1.02 14.74
CA GLU A 162 -11.57 -1.57 13.41
C GLU A 162 -10.70 -2.80 13.57
N ARG A 163 -11.15 -3.96 13.08
CA ARG A 163 -10.41 -5.22 13.15
C ARG A 163 -10.18 -5.82 11.77
N VAL A 164 -9.06 -6.53 11.63
CA VAL A 164 -8.73 -7.31 10.44
C VAL A 164 -8.40 -8.73 10.83
N ARG A 165 -8.72 -9.68 9.94
CA ARG A 165 -8.20 -11.04 10.03
C ARG A 165 -6.88 -11.07 9.29
N CYS A 166 -5.85 -11.59 9.94
CA CYS A 166 -4.52 -11.64 9.37
C CYS A 166 -3.83 -12.97 9.64
N ARG A 167 -2.81 -13.26 8.83
CA ARG A 167 -1.81 -14.28 9.05
C ARG A 167 -0.50 -13.60 9.43
N ALA A 168 0.06 -13.96 10.58
CA ALA A 168 1.38 -13.48 10.96
C ALA A 168 2.45 -14.13 10.08
N VAL A 169 3.38 -13.32 9.57
CA VAL A 169 4.44 -13.78 8.64
C VAL A 169 5.47 -14.65 9.37
N GLN A 170 5.73 -14.37 10.64
CA GLN A 170 6.77 -15.04 11.43
C GLN A 170 6.48 -16.51 11.72
N ASP A 171 5.22 -16.84 12.04
CA ASP A 171 4.83 -18.17 12.52
C ASP A 171 3.62 -18.77 11.77
N GLY A 172 3.00 -18.01 10.86
CA GLY A 172 1.83 -18.44 10.10
C GLY A 172 0.53 -18.44 10.90
N CYS A 173 0.53 -17.97 12.16
CA CYS A 173 -0.66 -17.97 13.00
C CYS A 173 -1.73 -17.04 12.42
N CYS A 174 -2.96 -17.54 12.27
CA CYS A 174 -4.08 -16.80 11.70
C CYS A 174 -5.08 -16.39 12.79
N GLY A 175 -5.48 -15.13 12.82
CA GLY A 175 -6.46 -14.64 13.78
C GLY A 175 -6.89 -13.20 13.51
N TRP A 176 -7.61 -12.61 14.46
CA TRP A 176 -8.13 -11.25 14.40
C TRP A 176 -7.35 -10.29 15.29
N VAL A 177 -7.01 -9.14 14.73
CA VAL A 177 -6.25 -8.08 15.41
C VAL A 177 -6.93 -6.74 15.19
N THR A 178 -6.83 -5.86 16.18
CA THR A 178 -7.35 -4.49 16.10
C THR A 178 -6.38 -3.59 15.34
N VAL A 179 -6.85 -2.90 14.31
CA VAL A 179 -6.10 -1.90 13.54
C VAL A 179 -6.02 -0.59 14.33
N LYS A 180 -7.17 -0.14 14.85
CA LYS A 180 -7.35 1.14 15.55
C LYS A 180 -8.28 0.98 16.75
N SER A 181 -7.88 1.51 17.90
CA SER A 181 -8.74 1.56 19.10
C SER A 181 -9.79 2.68 19.03
N ASN A 182 -10.81 2.60 19.88
CA ASN A 182 -11.77 3.67 20.15
C ASN A 182 -11.11 5.03 20.51
N ALA A 183 -9.95 5.01 21.20
CA ALA A 183 -9.18 6.20 21.58
C ALA A 183 -8.32 6.77 20.44
N GLY A 184 -8.47 6.26 19.22
CA GLY A 184 -7.72 6.71 18.04
C GLY A 184 -6.30 6.15 17.90
N VAL A 185 -5.86 5.31 18.84
CA VAL A 185 -4.54 4.67 18.82
C VAL A 185 -4.46 3.62 17.70
N HIS A 186 -3.51 3.80 16.78
CA HIS A 186 -3.20 2.83 15.72
C HIS A 186 -2.23 1.76 16.24
N TYR A 187 -2.55 0.49 15.99
CA TYR A 187 -1.69 -0.65 16.30
C TYR A 187 -1.03 -1.22 15.06
N LEU A 188 -1.59 -0.97 13.88
CA LEU A 188 -1.09 -1.47 12.60
C LEU A 188 -0.87 -0.31 11.63
N GLU A 189 0.25 -0.32 10.92
CA GLU A 189 0.53 0.54 9.77
C GLU A 189 0.63 -0.28 8.48
N LYS A 190 0.48 0.37 7.32
CA LYS A 190 0.70 -0.29 6.02
C LYS A 190 2.17 -0.67 5.90
N ALA A 191 2.44 -1.85 5.35
CA ALA A 191 3.78 -2.34 5.09
C ALA A 191 3.90 -2.85 3.65
N GLU A 192 5.12 -2.82 3.14
CA GLU A 192 5.45 -3.49 1.88
C GLU A 192 5.47 -5.00 2.08
N LYS A 193 5.33 -5.73 0.98
CA LYS A 193 5.48 -7.18 0.98
C LYS A 193 6.93 -7.53 1.36
N PRO A 194 7.17 -8.34 2.41
CA PRO A 194 8.53 -8.73 2.77
C PRO A 194 9.15 -9.63 1.71
N PHE A 195 10.44 -9.43 1.46
CA PHE A 195 11.27 -10.40 0.76
C PHE A 195 11.70 -11.47 1.77
N LEU A 196 11.05 -12.63 1.72
CA LEU A 196 11.48 -13.79 2.50
C LEU A 196 12.61 -14.47 1.74
N TRP A 197 13.82 -14.41 2.28
CA TRP A 197 14.94 -15.24 1.81
C TRP A 197 14.90 -16.55 2.59
N CYS A 198 14.67 -17.65 1.87
CA CYS A 198 14.71 -19.01 2.42
C CYS A 198 16.12 -19.57 2.36
#